data_AF-A0A0J1ICK0-F1
#
_entry.id   AF-A0A0J1ICK0-F1
#
_cell.length_a   1.000
_cell.length_b   1.000
_cell.length_c   1.000
_cell.angle_alpha   90.00
_cell.angle_beta   90.00
_cell.angle_gamma   90.00
#
_symmetry.space_group_name_H-M   'P 1'
#
loop_
_entity.id
_entity.type
_entity.pdbx_description
1 polymer ?
#
loop_
_entity_poly.entity_id
_entity_poly.type
_entity_poly.pdbx_seq_one_letter_code
_entity_poly.pdbx_strand_id
1 'polypeptide(L)' 'MESVLKRRIEKLRRKLNKFGGERGLKDPEVIRMSQQLDHLLNQYYEVNRYQQLSFW' A
#
# COMPACT_ATOMS: atom_id res chain seq x y z
N MET A 1 13.87 6.56 -5.50
CA MET A 1 12.63 5.82 -5.85
C MET A 1 11.87 5.34 -4.62
N GLU A 2 12.51 4.61 -3.70
CA GLU A 2 11.89 4.05 -2.48
C GLU A 2 11.11 5.06 -1.62
N SER A 3 11.66 6.27 -1.42
CA SER A 3 11.06 7.28 -0.54
C SER A 3 9.71 7.82 -1.05
N VAL A 4 9.51 7.84 -2.38
CA VAL A 4 8.25 8.29 -2.99
C VAL A 4 7.18 7.20 -2.87
N LEU A 5 7.57 5.94 -3.09
CA LEU A 5 6.66 4.80 -3.00
C LEU A 5 6.18 4.60 -1.55
N LYS A 6 7.11 4.66 -0.58
CA LYS A 6 6.81 4.65 0.86
C LYS A 6 5.82 5.75 1.26
N ARG A 7 6.02 6.99 0.79
CA ARG A 7 5.08 8.10 1.07
C ARG A 7 3.69 7.84 0.50
N ARG A 8 3.60 7.23 -0.70
CA ARG A 8 2.31 6.93 -1.35
C ARG A 8 1.55 5.82 -0.61
N ILE A 9 2.26 4.78 -0.17
CA ILE A 9 1.74 3.72 0.69
C ILE A 9 1.19 4.32 1.99
N GLU A 10 1.97 5.15 2.68
CA GLU A 10 1.53 5.76 3.95
C GLU A 10 0.33 6.69 3.79
N LYS A 11 0.31 7.50 2.72
CA LYS A 11 -0.83 8.36 2.43
C LYS A 11 -2.11 7.54 2.20
N LEU A 12 -2.01 6.45 1.43
CA LEU A 12 -3.15 5.59 1.13
C LEU A 12 -3.61 4.80 2.37
N ARG A 13 -2.68 4.30 3.19
CA ARG A 13 -2.97 3.64 4.48
C ARG A 13 -3.78 4.53 5.41
N ARG A 14 -3.38 5.80 5.58
CA ARG A 14 -4.11 6.76 6.41
C ARG A 14 -5.53 7.03 5.88
N LYS A 15 -5.66 7.15 4.55
CA LYS A 15 -6.97 7.35 3.91
C LYS A 15 -7.86 6.12 4.11
N LEU A 16 -7.34 4.92 3.90
CA LEU A 16 -8.07 3.66 4.11
C LEU A 16 -8.56 3.52 5.55
N ASN A 17 -7.71 3.79 6.54
CA ASN A 17 -8.08 3.71 7.95
C ASN A 17 -9.20 4.70 8.31
N LYS A 18 -9.10 5.94 7.80
CA LYS A 18 -10.15 6.95 8.02
C LYS A 18 -11.48 6.50 7.42
N PHE A 19 -11.48 6.10 6.14
CA PHE A 19 -12.70 5.68 5.45
C PHE A 19 -13.27 4.37 6.01
N GLY A 20 -12.42 3.43 6.42
CA GLY A 20 -12.85 2.18 7.06
C GLY A 20 -13.53 2.41 8.42
N GLY A 21 -13.07 3.42 9.17
CA GLY A 21 -13.73 3.85 10.42
C GLY A 21 -15.06 4.57 10.19
N GLU A 22 -15.15 5.39 9.13
CA GLU A 22 -16.35 6.18 8.84
C GLU A 22 -17.46 5.40 8.10
N ARG A 23 -17.09 4.49 7.19
CA ARG A 23 -18.01 3.81 6.27
C ARG A 23 -18.11 2.30 6.47
N GLY A 24 -17.23 1.76 7.31
CA GLY A 24 -17.14 0.32 7.55
C GLY A 24 -16.33 -0.42 6.48
N LEU A 25 -15.84 -1.60 6.86
CA LEU A 25 -14.87 -2.37 6.06
C LEU A 25 -15.48 -3.02 4.80
N LYS A 26 -16.80 -3.10 4.72
CA LYS A 26 -17.52 -3.68 3.57
C LYS A 26 -17.91 -2.64 2.52
N ASP A 27 -17.61 -1.36 2.77
CA ASP A 27 -17.86 -0.30 1.81
C ASP A 27 -17.05 -0.55 0.52
N PRO A 28 -17.67 -0.51 -0.67
CA PRO A 28 -16.97 -0.78 -1.93
C PRO A 28 -15.77 0.13 -2.18
N GLU A 29 -15.81 1.38 -1.70
CA GLU A 29 -14.71 2.32 -1.84
C GLU A 29 -13.54 1.96 -0.90
N VAL A 30 -13.84 1.50 0.32
CA VAL A 30 -12.86 0.99 1.28
C VAL A 30 -12.18 -0.27 0.73
N ILE A 31 -12.93 -1.21 0.18
CA ILE A 31 -12.39 -2.43 -0.44
C ILE A 31 -11.46 -2.06 -1.60
N ARG A 32 -11.89 -1.16 -2.50
CA ARG A 32 -11.06 -0.68 -3.62
C ARG A 32 -9.77 -0.02 -3.13
N MET A 33 -9.84 0.78 -2.07
CA MET A 33 -8.65 1.42 -1.48
C MET A 33 -7.70 0.39 -0.85
N SER A 34 -8.22 -0.68 -0.26
CA SER A 34 -7.42 -1.80 0.25
C SER A 34 -6.66 -2.51 -0.86
N GLN A 35 -7.34 -2.83 -1.96
CA GLN A 35 -6.71 -3.47 -3.12
C GLN A 35 -5.61 -2.58 -3.76
N GLN A 36 -5.83 -1.27 -3.81
CA GLN A 36 -4.82 -0.33 -4.28
C GLN A 36 -3.60 -0.27 -3.35
N LEU A 37 -3.80 -0.40 -2.04
CA LEU A 37 -2.72 -0.45 -1.06
C LEU A 37 -1.89 -1.74 -1.23
N ASP A 38 -2.56 -2.88 -1.39
CA ASP A 38 -1.89 -4.16 -1.65
C ASP A 38 -1.06 -4.14 -2.92
N HIS A 39 -1.57 -3.52 -4.00
CA HIS A 39 -0.81 -3.37 -5.24
C HIS A 39 0.47 -2.53 -5.04
N LEU A 40 0.38 -1.42 -4.30
CA LEU A 40 1.55 -0.58 -4.00
C LEU A 40 2.57 -1.29 -3.10
N LEU A 41 2.10 -2.10 -2.15
CA LEU A 41 2.97 -2.92 -1.30
C LEU A 41 3.71 -3.97 -2.13
N ASN A 42 3.01 -4.66 -3.04
CA ASN A 42 3.65 -5.62 -3.95
C ASN A 42 4.70 -4.95 -4.83
N GLN A 43 4.43 -3.75 -5.37
CA GLN A 43 5.44 -2.98 -6.10
C GLN A 43 6.65 -2.63 -5.24
N TYR A 44 6.42 -2.27 -3.98
CA TYR A 44 7.51 -1.98 -3.05
C TYR A 44 8.33 -3.24 -2.73
N TYR A 45 7.68 -4.38 -2.51
CA TYR A 45 8.35 -5.65 -2.30
C TYR A 45 9.15 -6.08 -3.51
N GLU A 46 8.62 -5.99 -4.73
CA GLU A 46 9.36 -6.33 -5.96
C GLU A 46 10.63 -5.49 -6.09
N VAL A 47 10.52 -4.17 -5.91
CA VAL A 47 11.68 -3.25 -5.96
C VAL A 47 12.74 -3.61 -4.91
N ASN A 48 12.32 -4.01 -3.71
CA ASN A 48 13.24 -4.40 -2.63
C ASN A 48 13.75 -5.86 -2.76
N ARG A 49 13.02 -6.76 -3.42
CA ARG A 49 13.42 -8.16 -3.63
C ARG A 49 14.68 -8.23 -4.51
N TYR A 50 14.84 -7.31 -5.45
CA TYR A 50 16.08 -7.16 -6.23
C TYR A 50 17.29 -6.68 -5.41
N GLN A 51 17.08 -6.00 -4.27
CA GLN A 51 18.17 -5.63 -3.36
C GLN A 51 18.59 -6.76 -2.41
N GLN A 52 17.72 -7.75 -2.16
CA GLN A 52 18.05 -8.92 -1.33
C GLN A 52 18.70 -10.06 -2.12
N LEU A 53 18.45 -10.14 -3.44
CA LEU A 53 19.08 -11.14 -4.33
C LEU A 53 20.49 -10.76 -4.79
N SER A 54 20.95 -9.52 -4.55
CA SER A 54 22.33 -9.10 -4.85
C SER A 54 23.31 -9.37 -3.70
N PHE A 55 22.87 -10.08 -2.66
CA PHE A 55 23.66 -10.38 -1.46
C PHE A 55 23.85 -11.88 -1.21
N TRP A 56 23.55 -12.72 -2.21
CA TRP A 56 23.90 -14.14 -2.26
C TRP A 56 24.90 -14.42 -3.38
#